data_AF-A0A7W5XX31-F1
#
_entry.id   AF-A0A7W5XX31-F1
#
_cell.length_a   1.000
_cell.length_b   1.000
_cell.length_c   1.000
_cell.angle_alpha   90.00
_cell.angle_beta   90.00
_cell.angle_gamma   90.00
#
_symmetry.space_group_name_H-M   'P 1'
#
loop_
_entity.id
_entity.type
_entity.pdbx_description
1 polymer ?
#
loop_
_entity_poly.entity_id
_entity_poly.type
_entity_poly.pdbx_seq_one_letter_code
_entity_poly.pdbx_strand_id
1 'polypeptide(L)' 'MAGFDKAGDKSATAALQEEILTRTKLHTEMVRRLVNDPTVQPIELAGFLEDVANAYLSISEELSEIARTAQER' A
#
# COMPACT_ATOMS: atom_id res chain seq x y z
N MET A 1 -13.26 -32.17 15.15
CA MET A 1 -12.01 -31.57 14.64
C MET A 1 -12.38 -30.54 13.58
N ALA A 2 -11.91 -29.31 13.76
CA ALA A 2 -12.38 -28.12 13.07
C ALA A 2 -12.01 -28.12 11.59
N GLY A 3 -13.00 -27.81 10.75
CA GLY A 3 -12.83 -27.53 9.33
C GLY A 3 -13.39 -26.15 9.02
N PHE A 4 -12.68 -25.08 9.39
CA PHE A 4 -13.04 -23.70 9.08
C PHE A 4 -11.79 -22.81 9.08
N ASP A 5 -10.88 -22.93 8.11
CA ASP A 5 -9.74 -21.99 8.04
C ASP A 5 -9.35 -21.49 6.63
N LYS A 6 -9.83 -22.10 5.53
CA LYS A 6 -9.40 -21.67 4.18
C LYS A 6 -10.20 -20.54 3.54
N ALA A 7 -11.40 -20.23 4.05
CA ALA A 7 -12.26 -19.19 3.46
C ALA A 7 -11.98 -17.78 4.03
N GLY A 8 -11.69 -17.69 5.34
CA GLY A 8 -11.36 -16.43 6.00
C GLY A 8 -10.01 -15.84 5.54
N ASP A 9 -9.03 -16.71 5.29
CA ASP A 9 -7.68 -16.32 4.86
C ASP A 9 -7.68 -15.64 3.48
N LYS A 10 -8.42 -16.20 2.51
CA LYS A 10 -8.58 -15.63 1.17
C LYS A 10 -9.31 -14.29 1.19
N SER A 11 -10.26 -14.12 2.10
CA SER A 11 -11.00 -12.88 2.27
C SER A 11 -10.13 -11.76 2.82
N ALA A 12 -9.22 -12.07 3.77
CA ALA A 12 -8.30 -11.10 4.34
C ALA A 12 -7.23 -10.65 3.32
N THR A 13 -6.67 -11.59 2.56
CA THR A 13 -5.71 -11.25 1.49
C THR A 13 -6.36 -10.39 0.39
N ALA A 14 -7.59 -10.70 -0.01
CA ALA A 14 -8.31 -9.92 -1.02
C ALA A 14 -8.63 -8.49 -0.53
N ALA A 15 -9.07 -8.35 0.72
CA ALA A 15 -9.34 -7.04 1.32
C ALA A 15 -8.06 -6.17 1.38
N LEU A 16 -6.92 -6.77 1.74
CA LEU A 16 -5.66 -6.05 1.76
C LEU A 16 -5.19 -5.65 0.36
N GLN A 17 -5.35 -6.53 -0.65
CA GLN A 17 -5.02 -6.19 -2.04
C GLN A 17 -5.84 -5.00 -2.55
N GLU A 18 -7.12 -4.94 -2.19
CA GLU A 18 -7.99 -3.81 -2.53
C GLU A 18 -7.58 -2.52 -1.79
N GLU A 19 -7.20 -2.63 -0.52
CA GLU A 19 -6.70 -1.50 0.26
C GLU A 19 -5.39 -0.94 -0.33
N ILE A 20 -4.43 -1.81 -0.67
CA ILE A 20 -3.16 -1.41 -1.30
C ILE A 20 -3.42 -0.74 -2.65
N LEU A 21 -4.30 -1.30 -3.48
CA LEU A 21 -4.68 -0.70 -4.76
C LEU A 21 -5.33 0.67 -4.56
N THR A 22 -6.14 0.84 -3.53
CA THR A 22 -6.80 2.11 -3.21
C THR A 22 -5.78 3.16 -2.76
N ARG A 23 -4.88 2.80 -1.84
CA ARG A 23 -3.81 3.68 -1.34
C ARG A 23 -2.87 4.13 -2.47
N THR A 24 -2.43 3.19 -3.32
CA THR A 24 -1.52 3.49 -4.45
C THR A 24 -2.16 4.41 -5.51
N LYS A 25 -3.46 4.22 -5.82
CA LYS A 25 -4.21 5.13 -6.70
C LYS A 25 -4.32 6.53 -6.11
N LEU A 26 -4.62 6.63 -4.81
CA LEU A 26 -4.72 7.92 -4.12
C LEU A 26 -3.38 8.66 -4.16
N HIS A 27 -2.28 7.99 -3.78
CA HIS A 27 -0.94 8.59 -3.82
C HIS A 27 -0.59 9.07 -5.23
N THR A 28 -0.87 8.27 -6.26
CA THR A 28 -0.61 8.62 -7.66
C THR A 28 -1.35 9.90 -8.07
N GLU A 29 -2.62 10.02 -7.72
CA GLU A 29 -3.40 11.23 -8.05
C GLU A 29 -2.93 12.45 -7.24
N MET A 30 -2.53 12.27 -5.97
CA MET A 30 -1.97 13.36 -5.16
C MET A 30 -0.64 13.86 -5.73
N VAL A 31 0.29 12.95 -6.07
CA VAL A 31 1.55 13.29 -6.76
C VAL A 31 1.26 14.02 -8.06
N ARG A 32 0.33 13.50 -8.89
CA ARG A 32 -0.04 14.13 -10.15
C ARG A 32 -0.53 15.57 -9.96
N ARG A 33 -1.36 15.82 -8.94
CA ARG A 33 -1.85 17.18 -8.65
C ARG A 33 -0.72 18.11 -8.23
N LEU A 34 0.13 17.67 -7.30
CA LEU A 34 1.22 18.50 -6.77
C LEU A 34 2.28 18.81 -7.83
N VAL A 35 2.63 17.85 -8.69
CA VAL A 35 3.60 18.07 -9.78
C VAL A 35 3.09 19.06 -10.82
N ASN A 36 1.77 19.13 -11.03
CA ASN A 36 1.15 20.06 -11.98
C ASN A 36 0.78 21.42 -11.35
N ASP A 37 0.95 21.59 -10.04
CA ASP A 37 0.65 22.83 -9.34
C ASP A 37 1.91 23.71 -9.28
N PRO A 38 1.94 24.86 -10.00
CA PRO A 38 3.11 25.73 -10.03
C PRO A 38 3.32 26.50 -8.71
N THR A 39 2.38 26.41 -7.76
CA THR A 39 2.46 27.09 -6.47
C THR A 39 3.14 26.24 -5.39
N VAL A 40 3.31 24.93 -5.64
CA VAL A 40 3.96 24.01 -4.70
C VAL A 40 5.46 24.31 -4.64
N GLN A 41 6.00 24.47 -3.43
CA GLN A 41 7.43 24.68 -3.27
C GLN A 41 8.20 23.37 -3.53
N PRO A 42 9.36 23.40 -4.22
CA PRO A 42 10.13 22.18 -4.48
C PRO A 42 10.48 21.38 -3.22
N ILE A 43 10.71 22.05 -2.10
CA ILE A 43 11.01 21.39 -0.81
C ILE A 43 9.79 20.66 -0.23
N GLU A 44 8.59 21.23 -0.40
CA GLU A 44 7.34 20.60 0.03
C GLU A 44 7.02 19.39 -0.84
N LEU A 45 7.23 19.50 -2.16
CA LEU A 45 7.09 18.37 -3.07
C LEU A 45 8.07 17.24 -2.75
N ALA A 46 9.33 17.58 -2.45
CA ALA A 46 10.34 16.59 -2.08
C ALA A 46 9.95 15.82 -0.81
N GLY A 47 9.51 16.53 0.24
CA GLY A 47 9.03 15.89 1.47
C GLY A 47 7.81 15.01 1.23
N PHE A 48 6.84 15.47 0.44
CA PHE A 48 5.67 14.66 0.09
C PHE A 48 6.05 13.39 -0.69
N LEU A 49 6.99 13.48 -1.63
CA LEU A 49 7.47 12.32 -2.39
C LEU A 49 8.22 11.32 -1.50
N GLU A 50 8.97 11.81 -0.51
CA GLU A 50 9.61 10.97 0.51
C GLU A 50 8.56 10.22 1.34
N ASP A 51 7.50 10.90 1.78
CA ASP A 51 6.39 10.26 2.52
C ASP A 51 5.70 9.17 1.68
N VAL A 52 5.46 9.42 0.40
CA VAL A 52 4.88 8.43 -0.53
C VAL A 52 5.82 7.23 -0.71
N ALA A 53 7.12 7.47 -0.85
CA ALA A 53 8.11 6.40 -0.97
C ALA A 53 8.17 5.54 0.31
N ASN A 54 8.19 6.17 1.49
CA ASN A 54 8.15 5.49 2.77
C ASN A 54 6.89 4.65 2.95
N ALA A 55 5.72 5.16 2.54
CA ALA A 55 4.49 4.40 2.57
C ALA A 55 4.53 3.15 1.67
N TYR A 56 5.22 3.21 0.53
CA TYR A 56 5.39 2.06 -0.37
C TYR A 56 6.37 1.03 0.19
N LEU A 57 7.40 1.47 0.91
CA LEU A 57 8.27 0.55 1.66
C LEU A 57 7.47 -0.21 2.72
N SER A 58 6.67 0.47 3.53
CA SER A 58 5.80 -0.18 4.53
C SER A 58 4.82 -1.17 3.90
N ILE A 59 4.16 -0.81 2.79
CA ILE A 59 3.30 -1.74 2.04
C ILE A 59 4.08 -2.97 1.57
N SER A 60 5.32 -2.80 1.11
CA SER A 60 6.15 -3.92 0.64
C SER A 60 6.54 -4.87 1.78
N GLU A 61 6.78 -4.33 2.97
CA GLU A 61 7.06 -5.10 4.19
C GLU A 61 5.82 -5.90 4.60
N GLU A 62 4.66 -5.25 4.72
CA GLU A 62 3.37 -5.89 5.02
C GLU A 62 3.07 -7.04 4.05
N LEU A 63 3.27 -6.84 2.75
CA LEU A 63 3.09 -7.86 1.72
C LEU A 63 4.08 -9.03 1.88
N SER A 64 5.33 -8.74 2.22
CA SER A 64 6.38 -9.76 2.42
C SER A 64 6.09 -10.63 3.63
N GLU A 65 5.58 -10.04 4.72
CA GLU A 65 5.17 -10.79 5.91
C GLU A 65 4.02 -11.74 5.61
N ILE A 66 3.00 -11.28 4.87
CA ILE A 66 1.86 -12.11 4.47
C ILE A 66 2.30 -13.24 3.54
N ALA A 67 3.16 -12.95 2.56
CA ALA A 67 3.71 -13.96 1.67
C ALA A 67 4.48 -15.03 2.45
N ARG A 68 5.28 -14.64 3.45
CA ARG A 68 6.01 -15.56 4.33
C ARG A 68 5.05 -16.44 5.14
N THR A 69 4.05 -15.84 5.79
CA THR A 69 3.06 -16.60 6.57
C THR A 69 2.23 -17.55 5.70
N ALA A 70 1.94 -17.19 4.45
CA ALA A 70 1.26 -18.07 3.50
C ALA A 70 2.12 -19.26 3.05
N GLN A 71 3.46 -19.12 3.04
CA GLN A 71 4.41 -20.17 2.64
C GLN A 71 4.72 -21.16 3.78
N GLU A 72 4.57 -20.73 5.04
CA GLU A 72 4.75 -21.56 6.23
C GLU A 72 3.52 -22.44 6.57
N ARG A 73 2.39 -22.25 5.86
CA ARG A 73 1.14 -23.02 5.98
C ARG A 73 1.02 -24.12 4.92
#